data_AF-A0A7W1QTA4-F1
#
_entry.id   AF-A0A7W1QTA4-F1
#
_cell.length_a   1.000
_cell.length_b   1.000
_cell.length_c   1.000
_cell.angle_alpha   90.00
_cell.angle_beta   90.00
_cell.angle_gamma   90.00
#
_symmetry.space_group_name_H-M   'P 1'
#
loop_
_entity.id
_entity.type
_entity.pdbx_description
1 polymer ?
#
loop_
_entity_poly.entity_id
_entity_poly.type
_entity_poly.pdbx_seq_one_letter_code
_entity_poly.pdbx_strand_id
1 'polypeptide(L)' 'MSAPLNMHAARMALNRDAELRQWAEQWLKGKERAEQAVMTDEEFEKHWLYVRPERMHEGAIEAVAAYMQRNEDH' A
#
# COMPACT_ATOMS: atom_id res chain seq x y z
N MET A 1 -17.63 19.42 -1.59
CA MET A 1 -17.13 18.12 -2.07
C MET A 1 -15.63 18.15 -1.97
N SER A 2 -15.01 17.25 -1.19
CA SER A 2 -13.55 17.12 -1.18
C SER A 2 -13.08 16.66 -2.55
N ALA A 3 -11.95 17.20 -3.02
CA ALA A 3 -11.34 16.79 -4.27
C ALA A 3 -11.00 15.28 -4.24
N PRO A 4 -11.14 14.55 -5.36
CA PRO A 4 -10.75 13.14 -5.41
C PRO A 4 -9.26 12.98 -5.10
N LEU A 5 -8.91 11.92 -4.37
CA LEU A 5 -7.52 11.61 -4.03
C LEU A 5 -6.70 11.41 -5.31
N ASN A 6 -5.61 12.17 -5.45
CA ASN A 6 -4.67 12.05 -6.56
C ASN A 6 -3.31 11.50 -6.10
N MET A 7 -2.46 11.13 -7.06
CA MET A 7 -1.17 10.48 -6.77
C MET A 7 -0.26 11.33 -5.88
N HIS A 8 -0.20 12.63 -6.13
CA HIS A 8 0.62 13.54 -5.32
C HIS A 8 0.10 13.59 -3.88
N ALA A 9 -1.22 13.76 -3.70
CA ALA A 9 -1.85 13.80 -2.38
C ALA A 9 -1.67 12.49 -1.61
N ALA A 10 -1.85 11.34 -2.26
CA ALA A 10 -1.65 10.02 -1.64
C ALA A 10 -0.21 9.81 -1.16
N ARG A 11 0.77 10.13 -2.01
CA ARG A 11 2.19 10.03 -1.64
C ARG A 11 2.56 11.00 -0.52
N MET A 12 2.00 12.22 -0.53
CA MET A 12 2.20 13.17 0.56
C MET A 12 1.60 12.68 1.87
N ALA A 13 0.43 12.03 1.85
CA ALA A 13 -0.16 11.41 3.04
C ALA A 13 0.74 10.29 3.59
N LEU A 14 1.19 9.37 2.74
CA LEU A 14 2.12 8.28 3.10
C LEU A 14 3.49 8.76 3.59
N ASN A 15 3.89 9.99 3.28
CA ASN A 15 5.14 10.57 3.78
C ASN A 15 4.95 11.32 5.11
N ARG A 16 3.73 11.76 5.43
CA ARG A 16 3.42 12.56 6.62
C ARG A 16 2.96 11.70 7.80
N ASP A 17 2.34 10.57 7.53
CA ASP A 17 1.76 9.69 8.52
C ASP A 17 2.44 8.32 8.46
N ALA A 18 3.21 8.00 9.50
CA ALA A 18 3.96 6.75 9.59
C ALA A 18 3.06 5.53 9.83
N GLU A 19 1.94 5.71 10.55
CA GLU A 19 0.98 4.63 10.81
C GLU A 19 0.25 4.26 9.52
N LEU A 20 -0.29 5.27 8.81
CA LEU A 20 -0.87 5.09 7.50
C LEU A 20 0.13 4.42 6.54
N ARG A 21 1.38 4.88 6.53
CA ARG A 21 2.42 4.30 5.67
C ARG A 21 2.65 2.82 5.98
N GLN A 22 2.79 2.47 7.25
CA GLN A 22 3.01 1.09 7.67
C GLN A 22 1.83 0.20 7.31
N TRP A 23 0.60 0.68 7.54
CA TRP A 23 -0.61 -0.04 7.17
C TRP A 23 -0.69 -0.26 5.65
N ALA A 24 -0.44 0.79 4.86
CA ALA A 24 -0.43 0.71 3.41
C ALA A 24 0.61 -0.27 2.89
N GLU A 25 1.82 -0.29 3.46
CA GLU A 25 2.87 -1.25 3.09
C GLU A 25 2.42 -2.69 3.33
N GLN A 26 1.82 -2.99 4.48
CA GLN A 26 1.34 -4.35 4.78
C GLN A 26 0.16 -4.74 3.90
N TRP A 27 -0.76 -3.81 3.64
CA TRP A 27 -1.91 -4.05 2.79
C TRP A 27 -1.49 -4.35 1.35
N LEU A 28 -0.57 -3.56 0.79
CA LEU A 28 -0.01 -3.80 -0.55
C LEU A 28 0.84 -5.08 -0.59
N LYS A 29 1.61 -5.37 0.45
CA LYS A 29 2.36 -6.64 0.57
C LYS A 29 1.41 -7.84 0.54
N GLY A 30 0.27 -7.76 1.22
CA GLY A 30 -0.76 -8.80 1.20
C GLY A 30 -1.34 -9.02 -0.21
N LYS A 31 -1.60 -7.95 -0.95
CA LYS A 31 -2.03 -8.04 -2.35
C LYS A 31 -0.97 -8.68 -3.24
N GLU A 32 0.27 -8.23 -3.17
CA GLU A 32 1.37 -8.82 -3.93
C GLU A 32 1.56 -10.30 -3.57
N ARG A 33 1.39 -10.69 -2.29
CA ARG A 33 1.47 -12.10 -1.87
C ARG A 33 0.38 -12.95 -2.52
N ALA A 34 -0.84 -12.42 -2.63
CA ALA A 34 -1.94 -13.12 -3.29
C ALA A 34 -1.68 -13.30 -4.79
N GLU A 35 -1.05 -12.33 -5.45
CA GLU A 35 -0.65 -12.43 -6.86
C GLU A 35 0.52 -13.39 -7.08
N GLN A 36 1.48 -13.43 -6.14
CA GLN A 36 2.63 -14.33 -6.17
C GLN A 36 2.40 -15.61 -5.33
N ALA A 37 1.21 -16.21 -5.40
CA ALA A 37 0.81 -17.33 -4.54
C ALA A 37 1.70 -18.58 -4.68
N VAL A 38 2.40 -18.73 -5.81
CA VAL A 38 3.28 -19.87 -6.08
C VAL A 38 4.67 -19.76 -5.45
N MET A 39 5.08 -18.54 -5.03
CA MET A 39 6.34 -18.36 -4.33
C MET A 39 6.25 -18.94 -2.92
N THR A 40 7.34 -19.56 -2.47
CA THR A 40 7.55 -19.82 -1.05
C THR A 40 7.64 -18.51 -0.27
N ASP A 41 7.48 -18.57 1.05
CA ASP A 41 7.58 -17.37 1.87
C ASP A 41 8.97 -16.73 1.79
N GLU A 42 10.05 -17.52 1.75
CA GLU A 42 11.42 -17.00 1.61
C GLU A 42 11.67 -16.32 0.25
N GLU A 43 11.16 -16.91 -0.84
CA GLU A 43 11.24 -16.31 -2.17
C GLU A 43 10.42 -15.02 -2.23
N PHE A 44 9.24 -15.02 -1.63
CA PHE A 44 8.37 -13.87 -1.58
C PHE A 44 8.97 -12.71 -0.79
N GLU A 45 9.59 -12.97 0.36
CA GLU A 45 10.25 -11.92 1.13
C GLU A 45 11.40 -11.28 0.34
N LYS A 46 12.18 -12.07 -0.40
CA LYS A 46 13.21 -11.55 -1.31
C LYS A 46 12.59 -10.72 -2.43
N HIS A 47 11.56 -11.24 -3.10
CA HIS A 47 10.82 -10.53 -4.15
C HIS A 47 10.29 -9.18 -3.66
N TRP A 48 9.66 -9.16 -2.48
CA TRP A 48 9.09 -7.97 -1.87
C TRP A 48 10.12 -6.87 -1.65
N LEU A 49 11.34 -7.21 -1.20
CA LEU A 49 12.41 -6.22 -1.02
C LEU A 49 12.73 -5.44 -2.31
N TYR A 50 12.58 -6.09 -3.47
CA TYR A 50 12.85 -5.48 -4.77
C TYR A 50 11.67 -4.69 -5.31
N VAL A 51 10.44 -5.20 -5.20
CA VAL A 51 9.26 -4.54 -5.81
C VAL A 51 8.58 -3.53 -4.88
N ARG A 52 8.89 -3.53 -3.59
CA ARG A 52 8.24 -2.66 -2.61
C ARG A 52 8.25 -1.18 -3.00
N PRO A 53 9.37 -0.56 -3.42
CA PRO A 53 9.38 0.88 -3.75
C PRO A 53 8.36 1.23 -4.84
N GLU A 54 8.31 0.43 -5.90
CA GLU A 54 7.39 0.57 -7.03
C GLU A 54 5.96 0.32 -6.59
N ARG A 55 5.69 -0.75 -5.83
CA ARG A 55 4.34 -1.05 -5.32
C ARG A 55 3.81 0.01 -4.38
N MET A 56 4.65 0.57 -3.52
CA MET A 56 4.28 1.70 -2.67
C MET A 56 3.96 2.95 -3.49
N HIS A 57 4.58 3.13 -4.66
CA HIS A 57 4.31 4.26 -5.53
C HIS A 57 3.03 4.04 -6.36
N GLU A 58 2.94 2.93 -7.08
CA GLU A 58 1.81 2.58 -7.95
C GLU A 58 0.51 2.40 -7.15
N GLY A 59 0.60 1.73 -6.00
CA GLY A 59 -0.52 1.43 -5.12
C GLY A 59 -0.90 2.56 -4.16
N ALA A 60 -0.24 3.72 -4.20
CA ALA A 60 -0.40 4.77 -3.20
C ALA A 60 -1.86 5.26 -3.06
N ILE A 61 -2.53 5.53 -4.20
CA ILE A 61 -3.92 6.00 -4.19
C ILE A 61 -4.84 4.93 -3.58
N GLU A 62 -4.68 3.69 -4.03
CA GLU A 62 -5.54 2.58 -3.64
C GLU A 62 -5.39 2.27 -2.16
N ALA A 63 -4.15 2.17 -1.66
CA ALA A 63 -3.87 1.87 -0.27
C ALA A 63 -4.38 2.97 0.67
N VAL A 64 -4.19 4.24 0.32
CA VAL A 64 -4.71 5.36 1.14
C VAL A 64 -6.23 5.36 1.13
N ALA A 65 -6.88 5.15 -0.02
CA ALA A 65 -8.33 5.07 -0.09
C ALA A 65 -8.88 3.90 0.76
N ALA A 66 -8.24 2.73 0.71
CA ALA A 66 -8.61 1.57 1.51
C ALA A 66 -8.46 1.84 3.03
N TYR A 67 -7.42 2.57 3.44
CA TYR A 67 -7.25 2.98 4.83
C TYR A 67 -8.34 3.95 5.30
N MET A 68 -8.67 4.94 4.46
CA MET A 68 -9.75 5.89 4.76
C MET A 68 -11.09 5.16 4.92
N GLN A 69 -11.42 4.27 4.00
CA GLN A 69 -12.64 3.46 4.07
C GLN A 69 -12.67 2.60 5.34
N ARG A 70 -11.57 1.90 5.66
CA ARG A 70 -11.46 1.13 6.90
C ARG A 70 -11.80 1.97 8.13
N ASN A 71 -11.31 3.20 8.19
CA ASN A 71 -11.52 4.08 9.35
C ASN A 71 -12.91 4.74 9.37
N GLU A 72 -13.62 4.78 8.25
CA GLU A 72 -15.02 5.21 8.18
C GLU A 72 -16.00 4.10 8.60
N ASP A 73 -15.62 2.84 8.36
CA ASP A 73 -16.41 1.65 8.71
C ASP A 73 -16.26 1.21 10.19
N HIS A 74 -15.41 1.89 10.97
CA HIS A 74 -15.12 1.62 12.39
C HIS A 74 -15.58 2.76 13.30
#